data_AF-K0K0T3-F1
#
_entry.id   AF-K0K0T3-F1
#
_cell.length_a   1.000
_cell.length_b   1.000
_cell.length_c   1.000
_cell.angle_alpha   90.00
_cell.angle_beta   90.00
_cell.angle_gamma   90.00
#
_symmetry.space_group_name_H-M   'P 1'
#
loop_
_entity.id
_entity.type
_entity.pdbx_description
1 polymer ?
#
loop_
_entity_poly.entity_id
_entity_poly.type
_entity_poly.pdbx_seq_one_letter_code
_entity_poly.pdbx_strand_id
1 'polypeptide(L)'
;MNRVSNRPPDDVELLRCFQVLDLRTVPARFLAAGAALDPDLLDHVAARRSETASGLVRIAEGEFGWYPDPPLLPLPWDDSAELVTRRVGEDLLAALGSACALLGRPVDGFEPLAATAAATTAPPAVPPIGFTDRPQATSWLRRHLTVSLAAVRAAGRARLRSLATALAAHLWTCAPTDVPRQWAEGLADAGTRAAIDDRQPRRLAGLLRLSARWFAASGDFVTANAHGVREWTVWKELGDTAGMIDTLWRRAEIYRADRRGNRELDCYQRLRSLYQGVDDRFGLARTQVARGVALIVVGRPRNAGEQLRDAARAVEDLADVPPSDLASLLETLGRAFWRLGAVGTAKRQFSGALRLLVDHDDQAAQRIRALLAHPEHLPLPGHGIG
;
A
#
# COMPACT_ATOMS: atom_id res chain seq x y z
N MET A 1 -5.81 39.21 -47.94
CA MET A 1 -5.72 37.73 -48.04
C MET A 1 -5.34 37.18 -46.68
N ASN A 2 -5.96 36.05 -46.34
CA ASN A 2 -6.37 35.64 -45.00
C ASN A 2 -5.27 35.45 -43.96
N ARG A 3 -5.58 35.94 -42.74
CA ARG A 3 -5.01 35.48 -41.48
C ARG A 3 -5.25 33.97 -41.37
N VAL A 4 -4.21 33.18 -41.61
CA VAL A 4 -4.18 31.79 -41.15
C VAL A 4 -4.11 31.84 -39.63
N SER A 5 -5.21 31.43 -39.01
CA SER A 5 -5.43 31.30 -37.57
C SER A 5 -4.32 30.48 -36.93
N ASN A 6 -3.35 31.16 -36.34
CA ASN A 6 -2.27 30.59 -35.53
C ASN A 6 -2.87 30.17 -34.17
N ARG A 7 -3.53 29.00 -34.13
CA ARG A 7 -3.98 28.38 -32.88
C ARG A 7 -2.72 27.86 -32.17
N PRO A 8 -2.39 28.29 -30.94
CA PRO A 8 -1.15 27.85 -30.31
C PRO A 8 -1.22 26.34 -29.99
N PRO A 9 -0.07 25.65 -29.97
CA PRO A 9 0.03 24.21 -29.63
C PRO A 9 -0.64 23.83 -28.29
N ASP A 10 -0.81 24.80 -27.39
CA ASP A 10 -1.41 24.70 -26.06
C ASP A 10 -2.85 24.13 -26.06
N ASP A 11 -3.71 24.53 -27.01
CA ASP A 11 -5.12 24.08 -27.05
C ASP A 11 -5.22 22.57 -27.35
N VAL A 12 -4.30 22.04 -28.16
CA VAL A 12 -4.30 20.63 -28.56
C VAL A 12 -3.85 19.77 -27.39
N GLU A 13 -2.82 20.17 -26.66
CA GLU A 13 -2.37 19.42 -25.48
C GLU A 13 -3.40 19.49 -24.34
N LEU A 14 -4.05 20.65 -24.14
CA LEU A 14 -5.15 20.79 -23.19
C LEU A 14 -6.32 19.88 -23.53
N LEU A 15 -6.78 19.87 -24.79
CA LEU A 15 -7.80 18.94 -25.27
C LEU A 15 -7.39 17.49 -25.00
N ARG A 16 -6.14 17.14 -25.33
CA ARG A 16 -5.61 15.79 -25.10
C ARG A 16 -5.63 15.38 -23.64
N CYS A 17 -5.43 16.29 -22.69
CA CYS A 17 -5.55 15.96 -21.27
C CYS A 17 -6.93 15.38 -20.94
N PHE A 18 -8.02 16.00 -21.44
CA PHE A 18 -9.37 15.48 -21.25
C PHE A 18 -9.58 14.12 -21.92
N GLN A 19 -9.09 13.97 -23.16
CA GLN A 19 -9.27 12.74 -23.93
C GLN A 19 -8.49 11.55 -23.35
N VAL A 20 -7.26 11.79 -22.87
CA VAL A 20 -6.38 10.80 -22.27
C VAL A 20 -6.93 10.37 -20.91
N LEU A 21 -7.30 11.34 -20.07
CA LEU A 21 -7.84 11.07 -18.73
C LEU A 21 -9.27 10.52 -18.78
N ASP A 22 -9.98 10.71 -19.89
CA ASP A 22 -11.39 10.30 -20.03
C ASP A 22 -12.26 10.93 -18.93
N LEU A 23 -12.09 12.25 -18.77
CA LEU A 23 -12.79 13.06 -17.79
C LEU A 23 -13.46 14.26 -18.46
N ARG A 24 -14.65 14.63 -17.97
CA ARG A 24 -15.34 15.85 -18.41
C ARG A 24 -14.78 17.10 -17.77
N THR A 25 -14.30 16.96 -16.53
CA THR A 25 -13.63 18.03 -15.79
C THR A 25 -12.26 17.57 -15.33
N VAL A 26 -11.26 18.43 -15.48
CA VAL A 26 -9.88 18.17 -15.07
C VAL A 26 -9.41 19.35 -14.21
N PRO A 27 -8.81 19.08 -13.05
CA PRO A 27 -8.26 20.14 -12.21
C PRO A 27 -7.12 20.88 -12.92
N ALA A 28 -7.05 22.19 -12.69
CA ALA A 28 -6.10 23.12 -13.31
C ALA A 28 -4.67 22.58 -13.35
N ARG A 29 -4.21 22.02 -12.22
CA ARG A 29 -2.86 21.48 -12.09
C ARG A 29 -2.55 20.38 -13.12
N PHE A 30 -3.45 19.43 -13.30
CA PHE A 30 -3.20 18.29 -14.20
C PHE A 30 -3.29 18.72 -15.67
N LEU A 31 -4.11 19.73 -15.98
CA LEU A 31 -4.09 20.37 -17.30
C LEU A 31 -2.77 21.09 -17.56
N ALA A 32 -2.32 21.89 -16.60
CA ALA A 32 -1.04 22.59 -16.68
C ALA A 32 0.14 21.61 -16.82
N ALA A 33 0.14 20.53 -16.03
CA ALA A 33 1.17 19.49 -16.10
C ALA A 33 1.15 18.79 -17.47
N GLY A 34 -0.02 18.34 -17.93
CA GLY A 34 -0.14 17.63 -19.21
C GLY A 34 0.24 18.49 -20.41
N ALA A 35 -0.19 19.75 -20.43
CA ALA A 35 0.09 20.71 -21.50
C ALA A 35 1.45 21.44 -21.34
N ALA A 36 2.21 21.14 -20.28
CA ALA A 36 3.45 21.84 -19.92
C ALA A 36 3.29 23.38 -19.90
N LEU A 37 2.19 23.86 -19.31
CA LEU A 37 1.84 25.27 -19.19
C LEU A 37 2.00 25.76 -17.75
N ASP A 38 2.20 27.06 -17.60
CA ASP A 38 2.04 27.74 -16.33
C ASP A 38 0.55 27.69 -15.90
N PRO A 39 0.23 27.20 -14.69
CA PRO A 39 -1.14 27.17 -14.17
C PRO A 39 -1.90 28.50 -14.28
N ASP A 40 -1.22 29.64 -14.13
CA ASP A 40 -1.83 30.98 -14.14
C ASP A 40 -2.33 31.39 -15.54
N LEU A 41 -1.85 30.73 -16.59
CA LEU A 41 -2.26 30.98 -17.97
C LEU A 41 -3.58 30.30 -18.34
N LEU A 42 -4.04 29.31 -17.57
CA LEU A 42 -5.26 28.56 -17.90
C LEU A 42 -6.51 29.45 -17.90
N ASP A 43 -6.56 30.43 -16.99
CA ASP A 43 -7.61 31.45 -16.96
C ASP A 43 -7.65 32.27 -18.24
N HIS A 44 -6.48 32.73 -18.67
CA HIS A 44 -6.32 33.51 -19.89
C HIS A 44 -6.63 32.68 -21.14
N VAL A 45 -6.31 31.38 -21.16
CA VAL A 45 -6.69 30.46 -22.23
C VAL A 45 -8.21 30.30 -22.29
N ALA A 46 -8.87 30.05 -21.17
CA ALA A 46 -10.33 29.90 -21.12
C ALA A 46 -11.06 31.18 -21.53
N ALA A 47 -10.56 32.36 -21.13
CA ALA A 47 -11.14 33.65 -21.48
C ALA A 47 -11.05 33.99 -22.98
N ARG A 48 -10.11 33.41 -23.72
CA ARG A 48 -9.96 33.61 -25.18
C ARG A 48 -11.04 32.89 -26.01
N ARG A 49 -11.91 32.09 -25.39
CA ARG A 49 -12.95 31.33 -26.09
C ARG A 49 -14.06 32.25 -26.64
N SER A 50 -14.34 32.13 -27.94
CA SER A 50 -15.57 32.62 -28.57
C SER A 50 -16.75 31.72 -28.22
N GLU A 51 -17.95 32.28 -28.01
CA GLU A 51 -19.20 31.53 -27.71
C GLU A 51 -19.48 30.39 -28.72
N THR A 52 -19.03 30.55 -29.97
CA THR A 52 -19.21 29.58 -31.07
C THR A 52 -18.05 28.62 -31.27
N ALA A 53 -16.95 28.74 -30.51
CA ALA A 53 -15.73 27.96 -30.70
C ALA A 53 -15.57 26.84 -29.66
N SER A 54 -14.95 25.74 -30.10
CA SER A 54 -14.50 24.68 -29.18
C SER A 54 -13.31 25.14 -28.36
N GLY A 55 -13.30 24.82 -27.06
CA GLY A 55 -12.20 25.22 -26.19
C GLY A 55 -12.43 24.96 -24.71
N LEU A 56 -11.42 25.36 -23.93
CA LEU A 56 -11.39 25.26 -22.48
C LEU A 56 -12.44 26.18 -21.84
N VAL A 57 -13.12 25.69 -20.81
CA VAL A 57 -14.14 26.42 -20.05
C VAL A 57 -13.89 26.25 -18.56
N ARG A 58 -13.95 27.36 -17.80
CA ARG A 58 -13.93 27.29 -16.33
C ARG A 58 -15.27 26.81 -15.81
N ILE A 59 -15.27 25.73 -15.05
CA ILE A 59 -16.48 25.15 -14.45
C ILE A 59 -16.61 25.58 -13.00
N ALA A 60 -15.50 25.57 -12.27
CA ALA A 60 -15.40 26.03 -10.89
C ALA A 60 -13.99 26.57 -10.61
N GLU A 61 -13.75 27.04 -9.39
CA GLU A 61 -12.43 27.47 -8.97
C GLU A 61 -11.42 26.30 -9.04
N GLY A 62 -10.42 26.43 -9.93
CA GLY A 62 -9.41 25.40 -10.13
C GLY A 62 -9.87 24.18 -10.92
N GLU A 63 -11.08 24.18 -11.49
CA GLU A 63 -11.60 23.09 -12.33
C GLU A 63 -12.06 23.59 -13.70
N PHE A 64 -11.63 22.88 -14.74
CA PHE A 64 -11.96 23.21 -16.11
C PHE A 64 -12.60 22.04 -16.83
N GLY A 65 -13.43 22.35 -17.81
CA GLY A 65 -14.01 21.43 -18.77
C GLY A 65 -13.60 21.81 -20.20
N TRP A 66 -13.98 20.98 -21.16
CA TRP A 66 -13.80 21.26 -22.58
C TRP A 66 -15.16 21.23 -23.29
N TYR A 67 -15.46 22.26 -24.08
CA TYR A 67 -16.73 22.34 -24.82
C TYR A 67 -16.49 22.34 -26.33
N PRO A 68 -17.28 21.60 -27.13
CA PRO A 68 -18.18 20.52 -26.69
C PRO A 68 -17.38 19.36 -26.07
N ASP A 69 -18.05 18.47 -25.33
CA ASP A 69 -17.41 17.32 -24.68
C ASP A 69 -16.48 16.59 -25.67
N PRO A 70 -15.19 16.42 -25.33
CA PRO A 70 -14.22 15.93 -26.27
C PRO A 70 -14.41 14.41 -26.50
N PRO A 71 -14.36 13.93 -27.75
CA PRO A 71 -14.45 12.50 -28.01
C PRO A 71 -13.20 11.79 -27.49
N LEU A 72 -13.37 10.54 -27.06
CA LEU A 72 -12.25 9.69 -26.68
C LEU A 72 -11.32 9.43 -27.87
N LEU A 73 -10.02 9.39 -27.59
CA LEU A 73 -9.03 9.02 -28.60
C LEU A 73 -9.14 7.52 -28.92
N PRO A 74 -9.22 7.14 -30.21
CA PRO A 74 -9.17 5.73 -30.59
C PRO A 74 -7.79 5.14 -30.25
N LEU A 75 -7.77 3.85 -29.90
CA LEU A 75 -6.53 3.12 -29.66
C LEU A 75 -5.96 2.57 -30.99
N PRO A 76 -4.63 2.44 -31.14
CA PRO A 76 -3.59 2.82 -30.19
C PRO A 76 -3.41 4.35 -30.09
N TRP A 77 -2.99 4.81 -28.91
CA TRP A 77 -2.64 6.21 -28.70
C TRP A 77 -1.35 6.58 -29.43
N ASP A 78 -1.25 7.84 -29.84
CA ASP A 78 -0.06 8.40 -30.48
C ASP A 78 0.92 9.01 -29.46
N ASP A 79 2.08 9.46 -29.95
CA ASP A 79 3.18 9.99 -29.12
C ASP A 79 2.77 11.19 -28.26
N SER A 80 1.87 12.04 -28.77
CA SER A 80 1.39 13.19 -28.00
C SER A 80 0.49 12.76 -26.84
N ALA A 81 -0.37 11.76 -27.01
CA ALA A 81 -1.17 11.22 -25.92
C ALA A 81 -0.29 10.50 -24.88
N GLU A 82 0.74 9.78 -25.32
CA GLU A 82 1.74 9.19 -24.42
C GLU A 82 2.47 10.26 -23.61
N LEU A 83 2.91 11.35 -24.26
CA LEU A 83 3.62 12.46 -23.61
C LEU A 83 2.76 13.15 -22.54
N VAL A 84 1.51 13.49 -22.87
CA VAL A 84 0.56 14.08 -21.91
C VAL A 84 0.34 13.13 -20.72
N THR A 85 0.16 11.83 -21.00
CA THR A 85 -0.01 10.81 -19.95
C THR A 85 1.21 10.76 -19.02
N ARG A 86 2.42 10.81 -19.59
CA ARG A 86 3.67 10.78 -18.84
C ARG A 86 3.78 11.98 -17.92
N ARG A 87 3.60 13.20 -18.45
CA ARG A 87 3.70 14.44 -17.66
C ARG A 87 2.70 14.48 -16.50
N VAL A 88 1.44 14.12 -16.76
CA VAL A 88 0.40 14.04 -15.72
C VAL A 88 0.74 12.99 -14.67
N GLY A 89 1.19 11.81 -15.10
CA GLY A 89 1.53 10.73 -14.19
C GLY A 89 2.77 11.02 -13.34
N GLU A 90 3.81 11.64 -13.90
CA GLU A 90 5.02 12.04 -13.17
C GLU A 90 4.73 13.15 -12.15
N ASP A 91 3.92 14.16 -12.52
CA ASP A 91 3.47 15.19 -11.58
C ASP A 91 2.69 14.58 -10.39
N LEU A 92 1.74 13.69 -10.71
CA LEU A 92 0.96 12.98 -9.70
C LEU A 92 1.86 12.11 -8.81
N LEU A 93 2.81 11.38 -9.40
CA LEU A 93 3.72 10.50 -8.66
C LEU A 93 4.60 11.30 -7.68
N ALA A 94 5.08 12.47 -8.09
CA ALA A 94 5.83 13.36 -7.21
C ALA A 94 5.00 13.82 -6.01
N ALA A 95 3.76 14.25 -6.24
CA ALA A 95 2.83 14.63 -5.17
C ALA A 95 2.54 13.44 -4.23
N LEU A 96 2.28 12.26 -4.77
CA LEU A 96 2.03 11.05 -3.99
C LEU A 96 3.26 10.63 -3.17
N GLY A 97 4.47 10.76 -3.72
CA GLY A 97 5.72 10.51 -3.01
C GLY A 97 5.86 11.41 -1.78
N SER A 98 5.57 12.70 -1.91
CA SER A 98 5.54 13.64 -0.77
C SER A 98 4.51 13.21 0.29
N ALA A 99 3.30 12.81 -0.13
CA ALA A 99 2.27 12.33 0.79
C ALA A 99 2.69 11.05 1.53
N CYS A 100 3.27 10.06 0.83
CA CYS A 100 3.76 8.82 1.42
C CYS A 100 4.89 9.06 2.44
N ALA A 101 5.81 9.98 2.14
CA ALA A 101 6.90 10.34 3.04
C ALA A 101 6.38 10.90 4.38
N LEU A 102 5.40 11.81 4.35
CA LEU A 102 4.79 12.39 5.57
C LEU A 102 4.00 11.37 6.40
N LEU A 103 3.46 10.35 5.75
CA LEU A 103 2.79 9.25 6.43
C LEU A 103 3.77 8.23 7.02
N GLY A 104 5.08 8.36 6.75
CA GLY A 104 6.11 7.42 7.19
C GLY A 104 5.98 6.06 6.51
N ARG A 105 5.49 6.03 5.27
CA ARG A 105 5.22 4.79 4.52
C ARG A 105 5.91 4.87 3.15
N PRO A 106 7.24 4.63 3.08
CA PRO A 106 7.93 4.56 1.79
C PRO A 106 7.37 3.41 0.93
N VAL A 107 7.44 3.58 -0.39
CA VAL A 107 6.92 2.63 -1.38
C VAL A 107 8.10 2.07 -2.17
N ASP A 108 8.76 1.07 -1.59
CA ASP A 108 9.99 0.49 -2.16
C ASP A 108 9.67 -0.52 -3.27
N GLY A 109 10.52 -0.57 -4.31
CA GLY A 109 10.42 -1.55 -5.41
C GLY A 109 9.41 -1.18 -6.51
N PHE A 110 8.82 0.01 -6.41
CA PHE A 110 7.86 0.59 -7.37
C PHE A 110 8.39 1.87 -8.01
N GLU A 111 9.70 2.04 -8.06
CA GLU A 111 10.33 3.13 -8.80
C GLU A 111 9.97 2.96 -10.29
N PRO A 112 9.46 4.00 -10.96
CA PRO A 112 9.22 3.92 -12.39
C PRO A 112 10.56 3.56 -13.05
N LEU A 113 10.59 2.44 -13.78
CA LEU A 113 11.77 2.08 -14.54
C LEU A 113 12.05 3.24 -15.48
N ALA A 114 13.19 3.90 -15.31
CA ALA A 114 13.58 5.03 -16.15
C ALA A 114 13.45 4.57 -17.60
N ALA A 115 12.45 5.11 -18.30
CA ALA A 115 12.41 4.98 -19.74
C ALA A 115 13.73 5.61 -20.22
N THR A 116 14.52 4.82 -20.93
CA THR A 116 15.82 5.17 -21.49
C THR A 116 15.91 6.65 -21.82
N ALA A 117 16.86 7.31 -21.18
CA ALA A 117 17.12 8.73 -21.19
C ALA A 117 16.86 9.41 -22.54
N ALA A 118 15.71 10.07 -22.63
CA ALA A 118 15.66 11.43 -23.12
C ALA A 118 15.30 12.29 -21.90
N ALA A 119 16.29 12.46 -21.01
CA ALA A 119 16.18 13.38 -19.89
C ALA A 119 15.85 14.75 -20.47
N THR A 120 14.58 15.14 -20.35
CA THR A 120 14.17 16.49 -20.65
C THR A 120 14.83 17.35 -19.56
N THR A 121 15.91 18.02 -19.91
CA THR A 121 16.69 18.91 -19.03
C THR A 121 15.92 20.20 -18.69
N ALA A 122 14.70 20.37 -19.19
CA ALA A 122 13.84 21.47 -18.80
C ALA A 122 13.24 21.20 -17.40
N PRO A 123 13.23 22.21 -16.52
CA PRO A 123 12.55 22.11 -15.23
C PRO A 123 11.06 21.77 -15.45
N PRO A 124 10.41 21.05 -14.51
CA PRO A 124 9.00 20.73 -14.63
C PRO A 124 8.21 22.04 -14.75
N ALA A 125 7.30 22.10 -15.73
CA ALA A 125 6.47 23.29 -15.99
C ALA A 125 5.59 23.67 -14.78
N VAL A 126 5.29 22.70 -13.93
CA VAL A 126 4.53 22.88 -12.70
C VAL A 126 5.43 22.55 -11.50
N PRO A 127 5.54 23.42 -10.48
CA PRO A 127 6.35 23.14 -9.30
C PRO A 127 5.83 21.92 -8.54
N PRO A 128 6.72 21.06 -8.01
CA PRO A 128 6.31 19.85 -7.28
C PRO A 128 5.53 20.22 -6.02
N ILE A 129 4.49 19.44 -5.70
CA ILE A 129 3.76 19.61 -4.43
C ILE A 129 4.57 18.99 -3.31
N GLY A 130 4.93 19.83 -2.35
CA GLY A 130 5.26 19.40 -1.00
C GLY A 130 4.05 19.61 -0.09
N PHE A 131 3.71 18.60 0.71
CA PHE A 131 2.78 18.79 1.80
C PHE A 131 3.55 19.09 3.10
N THR A 132 2.94 19.86 3.99
CA THR A 132 3.53 20.26 5.28
C THR A 132 2.99 19.43 6.43
N ASP A 133 1.74 18.95 6.31
CA ASP A 133 1.09 18.11 7.32
C ASP A 133 0.23 16.99 6.69
N ARG A 134 -0.18 16.04 7.53
CA ARG A 134 -0.99 14.87 7.10
C ARG A 134 -2.43 15.24 6.70
N PRO A 135 -3.15 16.13 7.41
CA PRO A 135 -4.48 16.59 6.99
C PRO A 135 -4.50 17.22 5.60
N GLN A 136 -3.53 18.05 5.28
CA GLN A 136 -3.37 18.70 3.98
C GLN A 136 -3.20 17.68 2.86
N ALA A 137 -2.29 16.71 3.04
CA ALA A 137 -2.09 15.62 2.08
C ALA A 137 -3.38 14.81 1.89
N THR A 138 -4.07 14.47 2.99
CA THR A 138 -5.31 13.69 2.94
C THR A 138 -6.43 14.44 2.22
N SER A 139 -6.62 15.73 2.52
CA SER A 139 -7.61 16.58 1.85
C SER A 139 -7.30 16.72 0.35
N TRP A 140 -6.03 16.87 -0.01
CA TRP A 140 -5.63 16.93 -1.40
C TRP A 140 -5.91 15.62 -2.14
N LEU A 141 -5.56 14.46 -1.54
CA LEU A 141 -5.84 13.15 -2.13
C LEU A 141 -7.32 12.95 -2.37
N ARG A 142 -8.18 13.29 -1.40
CA ARG A 142 -9.65 13.19 -1.53
C ARG A 142 -10.19 13.97 -2.72
N ARG A 143 -9.71 15.21 -2.90
CA ARG A 143 -10.12 16.06 -4.03
C ARG A 143 -9.70 15.48 -5.37
N HIS A 144 -8.61 14.73 -5.42
CA HIS A 144 -7.98 14.28 -6.65
C HIS A 144 -8.08 12.76 -6.90
N LEU A 145 -8.94 12.02 -6.18
CA LEU A 145 -9.12 10.58 -6.36
C LEU A 145 -9.48 10.21 -7.81
N THR A 146 -10.45 10.93 -8.39
CA THR A 146 -10.96 10.67 -9.75
C THR A 146 -9.86 10.81 -10.79
N VAL A 147 -9.12 11.92 -10.77
CA VAL A 147 -8.01 12.16 -11.70
C VAL A 147 -6.83 11.23 -11.45
N SER A 148 -6.60 10.82 -10.20
CA SER A 148 -5.55 9.85 -9.87
C SER A 148 -5.81 8.48 -10.48
N LEU A 149 -7.05 7.97 -10.39
CA LEU A 149 -7.44 6.72 -11.03
C LEU A 149 -7.42 6.83 -12.57
N ALA A 150 -7.86 7.97 -13.10
CA ALA A 150 -7.78 8.26 -14.53
C ALA A 150 -6.32 8.22 -15.02
N ALA A 151 -5.38 8.81 -14.28
CA ALA A 151 -3.96 8.80 -14.61
C ALA A 151 -3.37 7.38 -14.62
N VAL A 152 -3.73 6.52 -13.66
CA VAL A 152 -3.31 5.10 -13.65
C VAL A 152 -3.82 4.37 -14.90
N ARG A 153 -5.11 4.56 -15.24
CA ARG A 153 -5.72 3.96 -16.44
C ARG A 153 -5.07 4.46 -17.71
N ALA A 154 -4.84 5.77 -17.81
CA ALA A 154 -4.18 6.39 -18.93
C ALA A 154 -2.77 5.84 -19.12
N ALA A 155 -1.97 5.78 -18.06
CA ALA A 155 -0.63 5.19 -18.12
C ALA A 155 -0.64 3.73 -18.61
N GLY A 156 -1.63 2.94 -18.18
CA GLY A 156 -1.84 1.58 -18.70
C GLY A 156 -2.14 1.55 -20.22
N ARG A 157 -3.07 2.40 -20.69
CA ARG A 157 -3.44 2.50 -22.12
C ARG A 157 -2.28 3.01 -22.99
N ALA A 158 -1.49 3.94 -22.46
CA ALA A 158 -0.29 4.50 -23.09
C ALA A 158 0.92 3.55 -23.07
N ARG A 159 0.78 2.31 -22.54
CA ARG A 159 1.89 1.35 -22.36
C ARG A 159 3.00 1.83 -21.41
N LEU A 160 2.75 2.88 -20.62
CA LEU A 160 3.61 3.35 -19.53
C LEU A 160 3.37 2.50 -18.27
N ARG A 161 3.59 1.19 -18.38
CA ARG A 161 3.17 0.18 -17.38
C ARG A 161 3.88 0.32 -16.03
N SER A 162 5.18 0.66 -16.06
CA SER A 162 5.96 0.95 -14.86
C SER A 162 5.42 2.17 -14.10
N LEU A 163 5.01 3.22 -14.82
CA LEU A 163 4.39 4.41 -14.23
C LEU A 163 3.00 4.09 -13.65
N ALA A 164 2.17 3.34 -14.39
CA ALA A 164 0.85 2.92 -13.91
C ALA A 164 0.93 2.09 -12.61
N THR A 165 1.87 1.15 -12.55
CA THR A 165 2.11 0.33 -11.34
C THR A 165 2.67 1.14 -10.19
N ALA A 166 3.60 2.07 -10.45
CA ALA A 166 4.15 2.98 -9.45
C ALA A 166 3.05 3.86 -8.83
N LEU A 167 2.23 4.51 -9.67
CA LEU A 167 1.10 5.32 -9.24
C LEU A 167 0.13 4.50 -8.37
N ALA A 168 -0.24 3.30 -8.82
CA ALA A 168 -1.15 2.44 -8.06
C ALA A 168 -0.59 2.05 -6.69
N ALA A 169 0.69 1.71 -6.60
CA ALA A 169 1.35 1.36 -5.34
C ALA A 169 1.39 2.54 -4.35
N HIS A 170 1.67 3.75 -4.85
CA HIS A 170 1.65 4.95 -4.02
C HIS A 170 0.23 5.29 -3.55
N LEU A 171 -0.76 5.19 -4.43
CA LEU A 171 -2.17 5.39 -4.07
C LEU A 171 -2.63 4.41 -2.98
N TRP A 172 -2.30 3.11 -3.08
CA TRP A 172 -2.63 2.16 -2.00
C TRP A 172 -1.98 2.48 -0.66
N THR A 173 -0.86 3.21 -0.66
CA THR A 173 -0.10 3.50 0.54
C THR A 173 -0.62 4.72 1.29
N CYS A 174 -1.07 5.74 0.57
CA CYS A 174 -1.52 7.01 1.14
C CYS A 174 -3.03 7.28 1.04
N ALA A 175 -3.78 6.55 0.20
CA ALA A 175 -5.22 6.80 0.06
C ALA A 175 -5.97 6.52 1.37
N PRO A 176 -6.90 7.41 1.76
CA PRO A 176 -7.71 7.18 2.95
C PRO A 176 -8.64 5.98 2.73
N THR A 177 -9.10 5.34 3.81
CA THR A 177 -9.87 4.07 3.74
C THR A 177 -11.37 4.25 3.54
N ASP A 178 -11.88 5.47 3.67
CA ASP A 178 -13.29 5.87 3.54
C ASP A 178 -13.63 6.42 2.14
N VAL A 179 -12.91 5.96 1.11
CA VAL A 179 -13.18 6.29 -0.29
C VAL A 179 -14.22 5.35 -0.90
N PRO A 180 -14.90 5.74 -2.00
CA PRO A 180 -15.86 4.87 -2.66
C PRO A 180 -15.23 3.54 -3.09
N ARG A 181 -15.91 2.43 -2.80
CA ARG A 181 -15.47 1.08 -3.17
C ARG A 181 -15.14 0.93 -4.65
N GLN A 182 -15.95 1.54 -5.53
CA GLN A 182 -15.73 1.52 -6.97
C GLN A 182 -14.38 2.11 -7.39
N TRP A 183 -13.89 3.13 -6.66
CA TRP A 183 -12.58 3.71 -6.92
C TRP A 183 -11.46 2.71 -6.57
N ALA A 184 -11.56 2.05 -5.41
CA ALA A 184 -10.59 1.06 -4.97
C ALA A 184 -10.56 -0.17 -5.90
N GLU A 185 -11.72 -0.67 -6.33
CA GLU A 185 -11.80 -1.75 -7.33
C GLU A 185 -11.20 -1.31 -8.67
N GLY A 186 -11.51 -0.09 -9.12
CA GLY A 186 -10.93 0.48 -10.34
C GLY A 186 -9.41 0.59 -10.27
N LEU A 187 -8.86 0.96 -9.11
CA LEU A 187 -7.42 1.05 -8.88
C LEU A 187 -6.76 -0.34 -8.87
N ALA A 188 -7.40 -1.33 -8.22
CA ALA A 188 -6.94 -2.71 -8.21
C ALA A 188 -6.87 -3.28 -9.63
N ASP A 189 -7.94 -3.08 -10.41
CA ASP A 189 -8.02 -3.58 -11.78
C ASP A 189 -6.98 -2.91 -12.69
N ALA A 190 -6.90 -1.57 -12.68
CA ALA A 190 -5.97 -0.84 -13.54
C ALA A 190 -4.51 -1.13 -13.18
N GLY A 191 -4.17 -1.11 -11.89
CA GLY A 191 -2.81 -1.37 -11.43
C GLY A 191 -2.37 -2.83 -11.65
N THR A 192 -3.23 -3.81 -11.36
CA THR A 192 -2.87 -5.23 -11.57
C THR A 192 -2.77 -5.58 -13.04
N ARG A 193 -3.64 -5.03 -13.91
CA ARG A 193 -3.52 -5.17 -15.36
C ARG A 193 -2.19 -4.61 -15.87
N ALA A 194 -1.82 -3.41 -15.45
CA ALA A 194 -0.53 -2.82 -15.82
C ALA A 194 0.65 -3.69 -15.38
N ALA A 195 0.63 -4.26 -14.17
CA ALA A 195 1.70 -5.14 -13.69
C ALA A 195 1.79 -6.46 -14.45
N ILE A 196 0.65 -7.05 -14.84
CA ILE A 196 0.59 -8.25 -15.68
C ILE A 196 1.17 -7.94 -17.07
N ASP A 197 0.75 -6.83 -17.67
CA ASP A 197 1.21 -6.40 -18.99
C ASP A 197 2.72 -6.09 -18.98
N ASP A 198 3.26 -5.57 -17.86
CA ASP A 198 4.69 -5.30 -17.67
C ASP A 198 5.53 -6.58 -17.50
N ARG A 199 4.88 -7.74 -17.32
CA ARG A 199 5.52 -9.03 -17.02
C ARG A 199 6.44 -8.96 -15.80
N GLN A 200 6.04 -8.17 -14.79
CA GLN A 200 6.76 -8.02 -13.53
C GLN A 200 5.99 -8.69 -12.38
N PRO A 201 6.06 -10.02 -12.23
CA PRO A 201 5.25 -10.76 -11.26
C PRO A 201 5.54 -10.35 -9.81
N ARG A 202 6.78 -9.98 -9.47
CA ARG A 202 7.10 -9.45 -8.13
C ARG A 202 6.37 -8.14 -7.82
N ARG A 203 6.27 -7.23 -8.80
CA ARG A 203 5.50 -5.99 -8.65
C ARG A 203 4.01 -6.26 -8.54
N LEU A 204 3.49 -7.22 -9.30
CA LEU A 204 2.10 -7.67 -9.17
C LEU A 204 1.82 -8.18 -7.75
N ALA A 205 2.67 -9.03 -7.21
CA ALA A 205 2.52 -9.53 -5.83
C ALA A 205 2.61 -8.39 -4.80
N GLY A 206 3.56 -7.47 -4.95
CA GLY A 206 3.66 -6.29 -4.10
C GLY A 206 2.42 -5.39 -4.15
N LEU A 207 1.79 -5.24 -5.32
CA LEU A 207 0.58 -4.45 -5.49
C LEU A 207 -0.64 -5.15 -4.87
N LEU A 208 -0.74 -6.48 -5.03
CA LEU A 208 -1.75 -7.30 -4.37
C LEU A 208 -1.62 -7.24 -2.84
N ARG A 209 -0.39 -7.21 -2.32
CA ARG A 209 -0.13 -6.98 -0.89
C ARG A 209 -0.63 -5.63 -0.41
N LEU A 210 -0.30 -4.56 -1.12
CA LEU A 210 -0.69 -3.19 -0.76
C LEU A 210 -2.21 -3.01 -0.78
N SER A 211 -2.86 -3.51 -1.84
CA SER A 211 -4.32 -3.49 -1.95
C SER A 211 -5.00 -4.36 -0.89
N ALA A 212 -4.50 -5.57 -0.60
CA ALA A 212 -5.04 -6.42 0.47
C ALA A 212 -4.98 -5.73 1.84
N ARG A 213 -3.86 -5.06 2.16
CA ARG A 213 -3.72 -4.27 3.38
C ARG A 213 -4.73 -3.13 3.44
N TRP A 214 -4.92 -2.42 2.34
CA TRP A 214 -5.87 -1.32 2.27
C TRP A 214 -7.32 -1.80 2.45
N PHE A 215 -7.73 -2.87 1.75
CA PHE A 215 -9.07 -3.43 1.89
C PHE A 215 -9.34 -3.94 3.31
N ALA A 216 -8.36 -4.60 3.94
CA ALA A 216 -8.48 -5.01 5.34
C ALA A 216 -8.67 -3.80 6.28
N ALA A 217 -7.92 -2.71 6.07
CA ALA A 217 -8.06 -1.49 6.84
C ALA A 217 -9.41 -0.76 6.60
N SER A 218 -10.02 -0.94 5.43
CA SER A 218 -11.38 -0.45 5.13
C SER A 218 -12.50 -1.34 5.69
N GLY A 219 -12.17 -2.53 6.22
CA GLY A 219 -13.13 -3.53 6.71
C GLY A 219 -13.64 -4.52 5.65
N ASP A 220 -13.21 -4.41 4.38
CA ASP A 220 -13.53 -5.40 3.34
C ASP A 220 -12.54 -6.58 3.39
N PHE A 221 -12.75 -7.46 4.37
CA PHE A 221 -11.95 -8.66 4.53
C PHE A 221 -12.11 -9.68 3.40
N VAL A 222 -13.23 -9.65 2.67
CA VAL A 222 -13.47 -10.58 1.55
C VAL A 222 -12.53 -10.24 0.40
N THR A 223 -12.48 -8.97 0.00
CA THR A 223 -11.59 -8.51 -1.08
C THR A 223 -10.13 -8.59 -0.65
N ALA A 224 -9.81 -8.24 0.60
CA ALA A 224 -8.46 -8.37 1.14
C ALA A 224 -7.94 -9.82 1.04
N ASN A 225 -8.76 -10.80 1.41
CA ASN A 225 -8.40 -12.21 1.31
C ASN A 225 -8.27 -12.67 -0.14
N ALA A 226 -9.14 -12.21 -1.06
CA ALA A 226 -9.04 -12.53 -2.47
C ALA A 226 -7.70 -12.04 -3.06
N HIS A 227 -7.27 -10.83 -2.71
CA HIS A 227 -5.98 -10.29 -3.11
C HIS A 227 -4.80 -11.06 -2.47
N GLY A 228 -4.88 -11.42 -1.19
CA GLY A 228 -3.87 -12.25 -0.54
C GLY A 228 -3.75 -13.67 -1.12
N VAL A 229 -4.84 -14.25 -1.62
CA VAL A 229 -4.79 -15.54 -2.35
C VAL A 229 -4.07 -15.36 -3.69
N ARG A 230 -4.38 -14.31 -4.44
CA ARG A 230 -3.69 -13.99 -5.69
C ARG A 230 -2.20 -13.72 -5.46
N GLU A 231 -1.85 -12.96 -4.42
CA GLU A 231 -0.45 -12.70 -4.01
C GLU A 231 0.29 -14.03 -3.77
N TRP A 232 -0.31 -14.92 -2.98
CA TRP A 232 0.28 -16.22 -2.68
C TRP A 232 0.50 -17.07 -3.94
N THR A 233 -0.45 -17.07 -4.88
CA THR A 233 -0.31 -17.80 -6.15
C THR A 233 0.89 -17.28 -6.95
N VAL A 234 1.06 -15.95 -7.03
CA VAL A 234 2.20 -15.35 -7.74
C VAL A 234 3.52 -15.76 -7.10
N TRP A 235 3.65 -15.72 -5.77
CA TRP A 235 4.87 -16.16 -5.09
C TRP A 235 5.14 -17.65 -5.28
N LYS A 236 4.09 -18.47 -5.26
CA LYS A 236 4.20 -19.91 -5.53
C LYS A 236 4.71 -20.18 -6.94
N GLU A 237 4.19 -19.49 -7.96
CA GLU A 237 4.63 -19.62 -9.35
C GLU A 237 6.09 -19.17 -9.53
N LEU A 238 6.54 -18.19 -8.74
CA LEU A 238 7.92 -17.74 -8.69
C LEU A 238 8.87 -18.65 -7.89
N GLY A 239 8.34 -19.63 -7.15
CA GLY A 239 9.12 -20.43 -6.20
C GLY A 239 9.69 -19.61 -5.03
N ASP A 240 9.09 -18.46 -4.72
CA ASP A 240 9.57 -17.54 -3.69
C ASP A 240 8.98 -17.89 -2.32
N THR A 241 9.69 -18.76 -1.58
CA THR A 241 9.26 -19.22 -0.26
C THR A 241 9.14 -18.06 0.75
N ALA A 242 10.03 -17.06 0.68
CA ALA A 242 9.98 -15.91 1.58
C ALA A 242 8.70 -15.10 1.34
N GLY A 243 8.37 -14.78 0.08
CA GLY A 243 7.12 -14.12 -0.29
C GLY A 243 5.87 -14.91 0.13
N MET A 244 5.90 -16.24 0.00
CA MET A 244 4.82 -17.12 0.45
C MET A 244 4.61 -17.08 1.97
N ILE A 245 5.69 -17.15 2.75
CA ILE A 245 5.68 -17.06 4.23
C ILE A 245 5.07 -15.71 4.65
N ASP A 246 5.60 -14.64 4.09
CA ASP A 246 5.16 -13.27 4.33
C ASP A 246 3.66 -13.08 4.07
N THR A 247 3.18 -13.65 2.97
CA THR A 247 1.75 -13.61 2.60
C THR A 247 0.89 -14.36 3.62
N LEU A 248 1.34 -15.51 4.12
CA LEU A 248 0.58 -16.28 5.11
C LEU A 248 0.51 -15.59 6.47
N TRP A 249 1.58 -14.93 6.92
CA TRP A 249 1.56 -14.12 8.14
C TRP A 249 0.54 -12.98 8.05
N ARG A 250 0.58 -12.19 6.97
CA ARG A 250 -0.39 -11.11 6.73
C ARG A 250 -1.83 -11.63 6.66
N ARG A 251 -2.06 -12.76 6.00
CA ARG A 251 -3.39 -13.37 5.92
C ARG A 251 -3.88 -13.87 7.28
N ALA A 252 -2.99 -14.40 8.12
CA ALA A 252 -3.34 -14.78 9.49
C ALA A 252 -3.82 -13.57 10.30
N GLU A 253 -3.16 -12.42 10.16
CA GLU A 253 -3.58 -11.15 10.78
C GLU A 253 -4.94 -10.67 10.26
N ILE A 254 -5.18 -10.74 8.95
CA ILE A 254 -6.47 -10.41 8.33
C ILE A 254 -7.58 -11.32 8.88
N TYR A 255 -7.35 -12.63 8.98
CA TYR A 255 -8.33 -13.55 9.54
C TYR A 255 -8.58 -13.33 11.03
N ARG A 256 -7.55 -12.93 11.78
CA ARG A 256 -7.71 -12.55 13.20
C ARG A 256 -8.62 -11.34 13.33
N ALA A 257 -8.38 -10.28 12.56
CA ALA A 257 -9.20 -9.06 12.55
C ALA A 257 -10.66 -9.35 12.13
N ASP A 258 -10.85 -10.26 11.16
CA ASP A 258 -12.17 -10.75 10.71
C ASP A 258 -12.80 -11.79 11.66
N ARG A 259 -12.18 -12.05 12.82
CA ARG A 259 -12.61 -13.06 13.82
C ARG A 259 -12.79 -14.49 13.24
N ARG A 260 -12.06 -14.82 12.18
CA ARG A 260 -12.04 -16.15 11.54
C ARG A 260 -10.88 -17.00 12.05
N GLY A 261 -10.84 -17.26 13.36
CA GLY A 261 -9.70 -17.93 13.98
C GLY A 261 -9.38 -19.34 13.45
N ASN A 262 -10.34 -20.11 12.94
CA ASN A 262 -10.03 -21.38 12.26
C ASN A 262 -9.20 -21.18 10.98
N ARG A 263 -9.48 -20.12 10.21
CA ARG A 263 -8.71 -19.78 8.99
C ARG A 263 -7.32 -19.23 9.33
N GLU A 264 -7.21 -18.52 10.46
CA GLU A 264 -5.90 -18.12 11.02
C GLU A 264 -5.05 -19.35 11.37
N LEU A 265 -5.64 -20.36 12.03
CA LEU A 265 -4.94 -21.62 12.34
C LEU A 265 -4.49 -22.37 11.08
N ASP A 266 -5.29 -22.36 10.00
CA ASP A 266 -4.90 -22.94 8.71
C ASP A 266 -3.66 -22.26 8.12
N CYS A 267 -3.55 -20.93 8.25
CA CYS A 267 -2.35 -20.19 7.85
C CYS A 267 -1.11 -20.68 8.61
N TYR A 268 -1.21 -20.84 9.94
CA TYR A 268 -0.09 -21.31 10.75
C TYR A 268 0.32 -22.75 10.44
N GLN A 269 -0.64 -23.62 10.09
CA GLN A 269 -0.31 -24.96 9.65
C GLN A 269 0.52 -24.96 8.36
N ARG A 270 0.18 -24.08 7.40
CA ARG A 270 0.94 -23.92 6.15
C ARG A 270 2.32 -23.29 6.38
N LEU A 271 2.40 -22.28 7.24
CA LEU A 271 3.66 -21.65 7.64
C LEU A 271 4.64 -22.67 8.21
N ARG A 272 4.15 -23.57 9.07
CA ARG A 272 4.96 -24.65 9.64
C ARG A 272 5.58 -25.53 8.55
N SER A 273 4.81 -25.91 7.54
CA SER A 273 5.33 -26.71 6.42
C SER A 273 6.38 -25.95 5.59
N LEU A 274 6.20 -24.64 5.37
CA LEU A 274 7.17 -23.84 4.64
C LEU A 274 8.48 -23.69 5.41
N TYR A 275 8.43 -23.34 6.70
CA TYR A 275 9.63 -23.21 7.53
C TYR A 275 10.37 -24.53 7.72
N GLN A 276 9.66 -25.66 7.82
CA GLN A 276 10.27 -27.00 7.79
C GLN A 276 11.02 -27.25 6.48
N GLY A 277 10.45 -26.83 5.35
CA GLY A 277 11.06 -27.01 4.03
C GLY A 277 12.35 -26.22 3.83
N VAL A 278 12.57 -25.14 4.60
CA VAL A 278 13.80 -24.31 4.54
C VAL A 278 14.67 -24.46 5.80
N ASP A 279 14.38 -25.42 6.66
CA ASP A 279 15.07 -25.68 7.95
C ASP A 279 15.21 -24.45 8.87
N ASP A 280 14.22 -23.54 8.82
CA ASP A 280 14.20 -22.34 9.67
C ASP A 280 13.55 -22.64 11.02
N ARG A 281 14.40 -22.99 12.00
CA ARG A 281 13.99 -23.31 13.37
C ARG A 281 13.33 -22.14 14.09
N PHE A 282 13.81 -20.92 13.88
CA PHE A 282 13.23 -19.72 14.50
C PHE A 282 11.83 -19.46 13.95
N GLY A 283 11.66 -19.52 12.63
CA GLY A 283 10.36 -19.42 11.97
C GLY A 283 9.37 -20.47 12.44
N LEU A 284 9.82 -21.71 12.67
CA LEU A 284 8.99 -22.77 13.26
C LEU A 284 8.54 -22.45 14.68
N ALA A 285 9.46 -22.07 15.56
CA ALA A 285 9.15 -21.70 16.94
C ALA A 285 8.16 -20.52 16.98
N ARG A 286 8.41 -19.47 16.17
CA ARG A 286 7.52 -18.31 16.02
C ARG A 286 6.12 -18.72 15.58
N THR A 287 6.02 -19.62 14.60
CA THR A 287 4.73 -20.14 14.11
C THR A 287 3.99 -20.93 15.19
N GLN A 288 4.69 -21.73 15.99
CA GLN A 288 4.09 -22.50 17.09
C GLN A 288 3.55 -21.59 18.20
N VAL A 289 4.31 -20.57 18.59
CA VAL A 289 3.86 -19.57 19.58
C VAL A 289 2.60 -18.85 19.09
N ALA A 290 2.62 -18.34 17.84
CA ALA A 290 1.48 -17.63 17.27
C ALA A 290 0.22 -18.52 17.18
N ARG A 291 0.39 -19.78 16.79
CA ARG A 291 -0.70 -20.77 16.78
C ARG A 291 -1.26 -21.03 18.19
N GLY A 292 -0.38 -21.16 19.19
CA GLY A 292 -0.79 -21.31 20.59
C GLY A 292 -1.61 -20.11 21.08
N VAL A 293 -1.19 -18.88 20.74
CA VAL A 293 -1.96 -17.65 21.02
C VAL A 293 -3.32 -17.68 20.33
N ALA A 294 -3.38 -18.04 19.04
CA ALA A 294 -4.65 -18.12 18.30
C ALA A 294 -5.62 -19.16 18.90
N LEU A 295 -5.11 -20.28 19.43
CA LEU A 295 -5.96 -21.27 20.12
C LEU A 295 -6.61 -20.71 21.39
N ILE A 296 -5.94 -19.80 22.12
CA ILE A 296 -6.56 -19.09 23.25
C ILE A 296 -7.72 -18.24 22.74
N VAL A 297 -7.52 -17.48 21.67
CA VAL A 297 -8.53 -16.58 21.09
C VAL A 297 -9.76 -17.34 20.59
N VAL A 298 -9.58 -18.53 20.00
CA VAL A 298 -10.68 -19.38 19.51
C VAL A 298 -11.39 -20.15 20.64
N GLY A 299 -11.03 -19.93 21.90
CA GLY A 299 -11.67 -20.59 23.04
C GLY A 299 -11.24 -22.04 23.24
N ARG A 300 -10.01 -22.40 22.83
CA ARG A 300 -9.40 -23.72 23.05
C ARG A 300 -8.20 -23.65 24.03
N PRO A 301 -8.38 -23.11 25.25
CA PRO A 301 -7.26 -22.82 26.16
C PRO A 301 -6.51 -24.06 26.66
N ARG A 302 -7.18 -25.20 26.82
CA ARG A 302 -6.53 -26.47 27.24
C ARG A 302 -5.48 -26.90 26.21
N ASN A 303 -5.89 -26.99 24.93
CA ASN A 303 -4.99 -27.33 23.82
C ASN A 303 -3.90 -26.27 23.63
N ALA A 304 -4.23 -24.99 23.85
CA ALA A 304 -3.24 -23.92 23.79
C ALA A 304 -2.12 -24.10 24.82
N GLY A 305 -2.46 -24.46 26.06
CA GLY A 305 -1.48 -24.60 27.14
C GLY A 305 -0.44 -25.69 26.88
N GLU A 306 -0.83 -26.83 26.32
CA GLU A 306 0.12 -27.89 25.92
C GLU A 306 1.04 -27.41 24.79
N GLN A 307 0.46 -26.87 23.71
CA GLN A 307 1.25 -26.40 22.57
C GLN A 307 2.18 -25.24 22.90
N LEU A 308 1.78 -24.34 23.82
CA LEU A 308 2.64 -23.24 24.26
C LEU A 308 3.81 -23.74 25.12
N ARG A 309 3.63 -24.83 25.89
CA ARG A 309 4.77 -25.45 26.61
C ARG A 309 5.74 -26.10 25.64
N ASP A 310 5.24 -26.80 24.63
CA ASP A 310 6.10 -27.37 23.59
C ASP A 310 6.83 -26.29 22.80
N ALA A 311 6.12 -25.20 22.45
CA ALA A 311 6.73 -24.03 21.82
C ALA A 311 7.79 -23.38 22.71
N ALA A 312 7.57 -23.27 24.02
CA ALA A 312 8.56 -22.72 24.94
C ALA A 312 9.85 -23.55 24.98
N ARG A 313 9.75 -24.89 24.99
CA ARG A 313 10.93 -25.76 24.88
C ARG A 313 11.66 -25.56 23.55
N ALA A 314 10.91 -25.52 22.45
CA ALA A 314 11.49 -25.28 21.13
C ALA A 314 12.21 -23.92 21.05
N VAL A 315 11.74 -22.91 21.79
CA VAL A 315 12.38 -21.59 21.91
C VAL A 315 13.65 -21.64 22.76
N GLU A 316 13.67 -22.44 23.83
CA GLU A 316 14.87 -22.65 24.66
C GLU A 316 16.00 -23.34 23.88
N ASP A 317 15.66 -24.20 22.92
CA ASP A 317 16.62 -24.93 22.06
C ASP A 317 17.14 -24.09 20.87
N LEU A 318 16.70 -22.83 20.72
CA LEU A 318 17.17 -21.95 19.65
C LEU A 318 18.59 -21.42 19.92
N ALA A 319 19.47 -21.58 18.93
CA ALA A 319 20.79 -20.96 18.89
C ALA A 319 20.87 -19.96 17.72
N ASP A 320 21.82 -19.03 17.79
CA ASP A 320 22.14 -18.07 16.72
C ASP A 320 20.98 -17.14 16.29
N VAL A 321 20.05 -16.87 17.20
CA VAL A 321 18.95 -15.90 17.01
C VAL A 321 19.33 -14.57 17.66
N PRO A 322 19.06 -13.41 17.01
CA PRO A 322 19.25 -12.11 17.63
C PRO A 322 18.55 -12.01 19.00
N PRO A 323 19.22 -11.49 20.06
CA PRO A 323 18.64 -11.40 21.40
C PRO A 323 17.28 -10.68 21.45
N SER A 324 17.10 -9.64 20.62
CA SER A 324 15.84 -8.89 20.48
C SER A 324 14.67 -9.75 20.02
N ASP A 325 14.92 -10.64 19.06
CA ASP A 325 13.90 -11.47 18.43
C ASP A 325 13.48 -12.61 19.36
N LEU A 326 14.47 -13.23 20.01
CA LEU A 326 14.23 -14.24 21.03
C LEU A 326 13.49 -13.64 22.24
N ALA A 327 13.88 -12.44 22.69
CA ALA A 327 13.20 -11.74 23.78
C ALA A 327 11.73 -11.41 23.43
N SER A 328 11.46 -10.97 22.19
CA SER A 328 10.10 -10.70 21.72
C SER A 328 9.23 -11.97 21.70
N LEU A 329 9.83 -13.10 21.34
CA LEU A 329 9.14 -14.40 21.34
C LEU A 329 8.83 -14.89 22.76
N LEU A 330 9.79 -14.74 23.68
CA LEU A 330 9.61 -15.01 25.12
C LEU A 330 8.57 -14.08 25.75
N GLU A 331 8.53 -12.79 25.38
CA GLU A 331 7.48 -11.87 25.82
C GLU A 331 6.09 -12.37 25.37
N THR A 332 5.97 -12.78 24.11
CA THR A 332 4.71 -13.30 23.56
C THR A 332 4.26 -14.57 24.30
N LEU A 333 5.18 -15.51 24.55
CA LEU A 333 4.93 -16.69 25.38
C LEU A 333 4.49 -16.32 26.80
N GLY A 334 5.18 -15.37 27.43
CA GLY A 334 4.84 -14.89 28.77
C GLY A 334 3.43 -14.34 28.85
N ARG A 335 3.05 -13.48 27.90
CA ARG A 335 1.68 -12.96 27.78
C ARG A 335 0.65 -14.07 27.55
N ALA A 336 0.97 -15.06 26.71
CA ALA A 336 0.09 -16.19 26.46
C ALA A 336 -0.15 -17.05 27.72
N PHE A 337 0.92 -17.36 28.47
CA PHE A 337 0.80 -18.08 29.74
C PHE A 337 0.06 -17.28 30.81
N TRP A 338 0.23 -15.96 30.85
CA TRP A 338 -0.53 -15.10 31.75
C TRP A 338 -2.04 -15.20 31.48
N ARG A 339 -2.44 -15.15 30.20
CA ARG A 339 -3.86 -15.32 29.79
C ARG A 339 -4.44 -16.68 30.16
N LEU A 340 -3.60 -17.71 30.26
CA LEU A 340 -4.00 -19.05 30.71
C LEU A 340 -4.01 -19.20 32.25
N GLY A 341 -3.69 -18.15 33.00
CA GLY A 341 -3.57 -18.17 34.47
C GLY A 341 -2.28 -18.80 34.98
N ALA A 342 -1.35 -19.17 34.11
CA ALA A 342 -0.05 -19.75 34.47
C ALA A 342 0.98 -18.65 34.79
N VAL A 343 0.67 -17.79 35.77
CA VAL A 343 1.44 -16.57 36.11
C VAL A 343 2.90 -16.87 36.41
N GLY A 344 3.21 -17.93 37.17
CA GLY A 344 4.58 -18.32 37.46
C GLY A 344 5.39 -18.67 36.20
N THR A 345 4.77 -19.36 35.24
CA THR A 345 5.38 -19.65 33.93
C THR A 345 5.56 -18.37 33.13
N ALA A 346 4.57 -17.48 33.13
CA ALA A 346 4.66 -16.19 32.46
C ALA A 346 5.84 -15.35 32.95
N LYS A 347 6.00 -15.22 34.27
CA LYS A 347 7.11 -14.49 34.88
C LYS A 347 8.48 -15.09 34.54
N ARG A 348 8.60 -16.42 34.42
CA ARG A 348 9.84 -17.05 33.94
C ARG A 348 10.18 -16.64 32.51
N GLN A 349 9.20 -16.61 31.61
CA GLN A 349 9.41 -16.16 30.23
C GLN A 349 9.82 -14.68 30.18
N PHE A 350 9.15 -13.81 30.94
CA PHE A 350 9.54 -12.39 31.05
C PHE A 350 10.95 -12.21 31.64
N SER A 351 11.33 -13.00 32.65
CA SER A 351 12.69 -12.96 33.21
C SER A 351 13.73 -13.41 32.18
N GLY A 352 13.39 -14.41 31.36
CA GLY A 352 14.18 -14.81 30.20
C GLY A 352 14.38 -13.67 29.20
N ALA A 353 13.29 -13.03 28.78
CA ALA A 353 13.32 -11.88 27.88
C ALA A 353 14.15 -10.72 28.44
N LEU A 354 13.99 -10.40 29.74
CA LEU A 354 14.73 -9.31 30.37
C LEU A 354 16.25 -9.57 30.32
N ARG A 355 16.70 -10.78 30.63
CA ARG A 355 18.14 -11.13 30.59
C ARG A 355 18.76 -10.90 29.21
N LEU A 356 17.99 -11.10 28.14
CA LEU A 356 18.45 -10.89 26.75
C LEU A 356 18.47 -9.42 26.35
N LEU A 357 17.75 -8.54 27.06
CA LEU A 357 17.57 -7.14 26.66
C LEU A 357 18.37 -6.15 27.49
N VAL A 358 18.75 -6.49 28.73
CA VAL A 358 19.37 -5.56 29.70
C VAL A 358 20.60 -4.83 29.14
N ASP A 359 21.38 -5.48 28.29
CA ASP A 359 22.61 -4.91 27.72
C ASP A 359 22.45 -4.48 26.24
N HIS A 360 21.26 -4.63 25.65
CA HIS A 360 21.03 -4.49 24.21
C HIS A 360 19.92 -3.49 23.85
N ASP A 361 18.88 -3.36 24.68
CA ASP A 361 17.75 -2.46 24.45
C ASP A 361 17.11 -2.07 25.80
N ASP A 362 17.53 -0.93 26.33
CA ASP A 362 17.05 -0.40 27.61
C ASP A 362 15.54 -0.14 27.60
N GLN A 363 14.99 0.32 26.48
CA GLN A 363 13.56 0.64 26.38
C GLN A 363 12.73 -0.65 26.42
N ALA A 364 13.14 -1.68 25.68
CA ALA A 364 12.50 -2.99 25.73
C ALA A 364 12.66 -3.64 27.10
N ALA A 365 13.85 -3.60 27.70
CA ALA A 365 14.09 -4.09 29.04
C ALA A 365 13.15 -3.42 30.05
N GLN A 366 12.94 -2.10 29.95
CA GLN A 366 12.02 -1.38 30.83
C GLN A 366 10.56 -1.80 30.64
N ARG A 367 10.12 -2.09 29.41
CA ARG A 367 8.78 -2.67 29.17
C ARG A 367 8.64 -4.02 29.85
N ILE A 368 9.65 -4.89 29.77
CA ILE A 368 9.61 -6.21 30.42
C ILE A 368 9.61 -6.09 31.95
N ARG A 369 10.38 -5.16 32.53
CA ARG A 369 10.35 -4.88 33.98
C ARG A 369 8.95 -4.47 34.44
N ALA A 370 8.24 -3.65 33.65
CA ALA A 370 6.86 -3.27 33.95
C ALA A 370 5.91 -4.49 33.93
N LEU A 371 6.10 -5.45 33.02
CA LEU A 371 5.31 -6.69 32.99
C LEU A 371 5.60 -7.59 34.22
N LEU A 372 6.86 -7.65 34.66
CA LEU A 372 7.25 -8.43 35.86
C LEU A 372 6.68 -7.85 37.16
N ALA A 373 6.62 -6.52 37.25
CA ALA A 373 6.07 -5.80 38.40
C ALA A 373 4.53 -5.74 38.41
N HIS A 374 3.86 -6.19 37.33
CA HIS A 374 2.41 -6.10 37.21
C HIS A 374 1.70 -6.99 38.23
N PRO A 375 0.61 -6.52 38.88
CA PRO A 375 -0.13 -7.33 39.86
C PRO A 375 -0.72 -8.61 39.25
N GLU A 376 -0.51 -9.74 39.92
CA GLU A 376 -0.81 -11.08 39.40
C GLU A 376 -2.30 -11.34 39.13
N HIS A 377 -3.19 -10.62 39.81
CA HIS A 377 -4.64 -10.77 39.70
C HIS A 377 -5.25 -9.89 38.59
N LEU A 378 -4.44 -9.04 37.93
CA LEU A 378 -4.90 -8.15 36.87
C LEU A 378 -4.50 -8.65 35.48
N PRO A 379 -5.32 -8.39 34.44
CA PRO A 379 -4.88 -8.58 33.06
C PRO A 379 -3.71 -7.63 32.75
N LEU A 380 -2.74 -8.06 31.93
CA LEU A 380 -1.62 -7.18 31.57
C LEU A 380 -2.11 -6.02 30.67
N PRO A 381 -1.39 -4.89 30.61
CA PRO A 381 -1.64 -3.86 29.60
C PRO A 381 -1.48 -4.39 28.17
N GLY A 382 -2.28 -3.86 27.23
CA GLY A 382 -2.33 -4.32 25.83
C GLY A 382 -3.21 -5.57 25.60
N HIS A 383 -4.13 -5.87 26.52
CA HIS A 383 -5.06 -7.01 26.45
C HIS A 383 -6.32 -6.76 25.59
N GLY A 384 -6.30 -5.76 24.70
CA GLY A 384 -7.38 -5.53 23.76
C GLY A 384 -7.44 -6.64 22.71
N ILE A 385 -8.59 -7.29 22.60
CA ILE A 385 -9.00 -8.05 21.43
C ILE A 385 -9.06 -7.03 20.28
N GLY A 386 -8.03 -7.03 19.44
CA GLY A 386 -7.95 -6.31 18.18
C GLY A 386 -7.62 -7.31 17.09
#